data_AF-A0A964FMD7-F1
#
_entry.id   AF-A0A964FMD7-F1
#
_cell.length_a   1.000
_cell.length_b   1.000
_cell.length_c   1.000
_cell.angle_alpha   90.00
_cell.angle_beta   90.00
_cell.angle_gamma   90.00
#
_symmetry.space_group_name_H-M   'P 1'
#
loop_
_entity.id
_entity.type
_entity.pdbx_description
1 polymer ?
#
loop_
_entity_poly.entity_id
_entity_poly.type
_entity_poly.pdbx_seq_one_letter_code
_entity_poly.pdbx_strand_id
1 'polypeptide(L)'
;MSFDYSVLHAKSIILPVYKQVEFYLVGCGGTGSWLAPSLCRIARTLSEQGKATTLIFIDPDAVERKNVLRQNFCDAEIGLNKAQTLALRYSLSWGVEINALPALFDSQIVARDYYQREHKLKIIIGCVDNALARQSITHALSQYQSWHTRDVATELWWLDCGNHSNSGQVLIGSHLSTEIDVYKFHELGCIKLPAPCLQHPELLKPKPEELDDNTVSCAELALLNTQTLSINQRMAAEAASYLVQLVIGKLNRLATYLDLNSGFATSTFITEEAIAKIVPDAKDLAKI
;
A
#
# COMPACT_ATOMS: atom_id res chain seq x y z
N MET A 1 -12.70 -19.45 -24.83
CA MET A 1 -12.63 -18.73 -23.54
C MET A 1 -12.40 -19.76 -22.46
N SER A 2 -11.23 -19.80 -21.84
CA SER A 2 -11.05 -20.54 -20.58
C SER A 2 -11.53 -19.64 -19.46
N PHE A 3 -12.50 -20.10 -18.66
CA PHE A 3 -12.90 -19.38 -17.46
C PHE A 3 -11.80 -19.49 -16.41
N ASP A 4 -11.49 -18.39 -15.73
CA ASP A 4 -10.58 -18.41 -14.58
C ASP A 4 -11.36 -18.91 -13.35
N TYR A 5 -11.09 -20.15 -12.96
CA TYR A 5 -11.69 -20.79 -11.78
C TYR A 5 -10.87 -20.58 -10.50
N SER A 6 -9.79 -19.80 -10.53
CA SER A 6 -8.92 -19.58 -9.36
C SER A 6 -9.66 -19.02 -8.14
N VAL A 7 -10.73 -18.25 -8.35
CA VAL A 7 -11.59 -17.73 -7.28
C VAL A 7 -12.19 -18.86 -6.41
N LEU A 8 -12.45 -20.04 -6.97
CA LEU A 8 -13.01 -21.19 -6.22
C LEU A 8 -11.99 -21.80 -5.25
N HIS A 9 -10.71 -21.61 -5.53
CA HIS A 9 -9.60 -22.11 -4.72
C HIS A 9 -8.95 -21.00 -3.88
N ALA A 10 -9.48 -19.78 -3.95
CA ALA A 10 -8.94 -18.62 -3.26
C ALA A 10 -9.01 -18.79 -1.74
N LYS A 11 -7.90 -18.51 -1.07
CA LYS A 11 -7.78 -18.53 0.39
C LYS A 11 -7.84 -17.11 0.94
N SER A 12 -8.51 -16.93 2.07
CA SER A 12 -8.50 -15.64 2.77
C SER A 12 -7.25 -15.48 3.64
N ILE A 13 -6.82 -14.24 3.86
CA ILE A 13 -5.77 -13.93 4.83
C ILE A 13 -6.30 -14.15 6.26
N ILE A 14 -5.52 -14.87 7.05
CA ILE A 14 -5.73 -15.02 8.49
C ILE A 14 -4.78 -14.06 9.20
N LEU A 15 -5.35 -13.09 9.91
CA LEU A 15 -4.61 -12.16 10.75
C LEU A 15 -4.48 -12.72 12.17
N PRO A 16 -3.37 -12.41 12.89
CA PRO A 16 -3.31 -12.66 14.32
C PRO A 16 -4.40 -11.88 15.05
N VAL A 17 -4.80 -12.32 16.24
CA VAL A 17 -5.73 -11.53 17.08
C VAL A 17 -5.06 -10.22 17.45
N TYR A 18 -5.58 -9.09 16.98
CA TYR A 18 -5.06 -7.76 17.27
C TYR A 18 -6.05 -6.93 18.10
N LYS A 19 -5.55 -6.03 18.95
CA LYS A 19 -6.35 -5.02 19.67
C LYS A 19 -6.13 -3.61 19.13
N GLN A 20 -5.00 -3.39 18.45
CA GLN A 20 -4.65 -2.12 17.84
C GLN A 20 -4.36 -2.30 16.35
N VAL A 21 -4.67 -1.28 15.55
CA VAL A 21 -4.30 -1.20 14.14
C VAL A 21 -3.57 0.10 13.86
N GLU A 22 -2.41 0.03 13.23
CA GLU A 22 -1.60 1.17 12.80
C GLU A 22 -1.58 1.22 11.27
N PHE A 23 -2.06 2.31 10.69
CA PHE A 23 -2.01 2.54 9.26
C PHE A 23 -0.98 3.63 8.94
N TYR A 24 -0.03 3.29 8.07
CA TYR A 24 1.02 4.20 7.58
C TYR A 24 0.74 4.52 6.11
N LEU A 25 0.14 5.67 5.83
CA LEU A 25 -0.07 6.15 4.48
C LEU A 25 1.20 6.85 3.98
N VAL A 26 1.97 6.17 3.14
CA VAL A 26 3.23 6.65 2.58
C VAL A 26 2.95 7.23 1.20
N GLY A 27 3.10 8.54 1.05
CA GLY A 27 2.68 9.29 -0.13
C GLY A 27 1.24 9.78 0.02
N CYS A 28 1.08 11.09 0.17
CA CYS A 28 -0.17 11.83 0.30
C CYS A 28 -0.53 12.61 -0.98
N GLY A 29 0.18 12.35 -2.09
CA GLY A 29 -0.08 12.91 -3.42
C GLY A 29 -1.27 12.26 -4.14
N GLY A 30 -1.05 11.75 -5.36
CA GLY A 30 -2.06 11.16 -6.26
C GLY A 30 -3.07 10.22 -5.58
N THR A 31 -2.82 8.92 -5.59
CA THR A 31 -3.71 7.93 -4.95
C THR A 31 -3.91 8.20 -3.46
N GLY A 32 -2.85 8.60 -2.75
CA GLY A 32 -2.88 8.78 -1.30
C GLY A 32 -3.89 9.82 -0.81
N SER A 33 -3.96 10.99 -1.46
CA SER A 33 -4.93 12.04 -1.09
C SER A 33 -6.39 11.63 -1.29
N TRP A 34 -6.65 10.80 -2.30
CA TRP A 34 -7.98 10.24 -2.56
C TRP A 34 -8.33 9.06 -1.63
N LEU A 35 -7.32 8.32 -1.15
CA LEU A 35 -7.52 7.22 -0.21
C LEU A 35 -7.70 7.69 1.24
N ALA A 36 -7.01 8.76 1.64
CA ALA A 36 -7.06 9.33 2.98
C ALA A 36 -8.47 9.44 3.61
N PRO A 37 -9.52 9.95 2.94
CA PRO A 37 -10.87 10.01 3.53
C PRO A 37 -11.46 8.62 3.82
N SER A 38 -11.23 7.64 2.94
CA SER A 38 -11.67 6.26 3.17
C SER A 38 -10.90 5.61 4.32
N LEU A 39 -9.59 5.87 4.42
CA LEU A 39 -8.77 5.37 5.52
C LEU A 39 -9.23 5.90 6.88
N CYS A 40 -9.62 7.17 6.96
CA CYS A 40 -10.20 7.75 8.18
C CYS A 40 -11.50 7.05 8.60
N ARG A 41 -12.37 6.73 7.63
CA ARG A 41 -13.61 5.98 7.90
C ARG A 41 -13.32 4.56 8.40
N ILE A 42 -12.37 3.86 7.76
CA ILE A 42 -11.95 2.52 8.19
C ILE A 42 -11.44 2.56 9.65
N ALA A 43 -10.55 3.50 9.97
CA ALA A 43 -10.03 3.67 11.32
C ALA A 43 -11.13 3.97 12.35
N ARG A 44 -12.05 4.89 12.01
CA ARG A 44 -13.20 5.19 12.87
C ARG A 44 -14.10 3.98 13.08
N THR A 45 -14.42 3.23 12.04
CA THR A 45 -15.23 2.00 12.15
C THR A 45 -14.56 0.97 13.07
N LEU A 46 -13.24 0.78 12.95
CA LEU A 46 -12.48 -0.10 13.84
C LEU A 46 -12.48 0.40 15.30
N SER A 47 -12.35 1.72 15.50
CA SER A 47 -12.45 2.35 16.82
C SER A 47 -13.83 2.12 17.47
N GLU A 48 -14.91 2.29 16.71
CA GLU A 48 -16.28 2.01 17.16
C GLU A 48 -16.50 0.52 17.49
N GLN A 49 -15.71 -0.38 16.88
CA GLN A 49 -15.67 -1.81 17.20
C GLN A 49 -14.73 -2.16 18.39
N GLY A 50 -14.17 -1.16 19.07
CA GLY A 50 -13.30 -1.34 20.23
C GLY A 50 -11.85 -1.69 19.91
N LYS A 51 -11.38 -1.44 18.68
CA LYS A 51 -9.96 -1.54 18.31
C LYS A 51 -9.30 -0.17 18.39
N ALA A 52 -8.17 -0.04 19.08
CA ALA A 52 -7.40 1.20 19.03
C ALA A 52 -6.86 1.41 17.60
N THR A 53 -6.97 2.61 17.05
CA THR A 53 -6.46 2.90 15.70
C THR A 53 -5.51 4.08 15.70
N THR A 54 -4.40 3.94 14.99
CA THR A 54 -3.41 4.99 14.77
C THR A 54 -3.28 5.25 13.28
N LEU A 55 -3.41 6.51 12.87
CA LEU A 55 -3.21 6.96 11.49
C LEU A 55 -1.94 7.79 11.41
N ILE A 56 -1.04 7.44 10.48
CA ILE A 56 0.22 8.16 10.24
C ILE A 56 0.32 8.45 8.75
N PHE A 57 0.30 9.73 8.39
CA PHE A 57 0.40 10.23 7.02
C PHE A 57 1.79 10.80 6.78
N ILE A 58 2.44 10.39 5.69
CA ILE A 58 3.86 10.62 5.46
C ILE A 58 4.05 11.11 4.04
N ASP A 59 4.53 12.34 3.89
CA ASP A 59 4.84 12.94 2.59
C ASP A 59 5.74 14.16 2.78
N PRO A 60 6.91 14.24 2.11
CA PRO A 60 7.81 15.38 2.23
C PRO A 60 7.30 16.63 1.48
N ASP A 61 6.41 16.48 0.50
CA ASP A 61 6.12 17.53 -0.47
C ASP A 61 5.07 18.54 0.02
N ALA A 62 5.14 19.74 -0.54
CA ALA A 62 4.08 20.72 -0.48
C ALA A 62 3.05 20.53 -1.61
N VAL A 63 1.84 21.01 -1.40
CA VAL A 63 0.80 21.10 -2.43
C VAL A 63 1.21 22.18 -3.43
N GLU A 64 1.33 21.82 -4.70
CA GLU A 64 1.56 22.74 -5.80
C GLU A 64 0.28 22.99 -6.60
N ARG A 65 0.22 24.11 -7.33
CA ARG A 65 -0.91 24.44 -8.21
C ARG A 65 -1.23 23.33 -9.22
N LYS A 66 -0.20 22.63 -9.74
CA LYS A 66 -0.37 21.50 -10.67
C LYS A 66 -1.02 20.27 -10.03
N ASN A 67 -1.02 20.17 -8.70
CA ASN A 67 -1.57 19.02 -7.97
C ASN A 67 -3.09 19.11 -7.80
N VAL A 68 -3.63 20.31 -7.58
CA VAL A 68 -5.03 20.57 -7.20
C VAL A 68 -6.05 19.91 -8.14
N LEU A 69 -5.73 19.76 -9.42
CA LEU A 69 -6.64 19.15 -10.38
C LEU A 69 -6.76 17.63 -10.26
N ARG A 70 -5.71 16.94 -9.81
CA ARG A 70 -5.63 15.46 -9.83
C ARG A 70 -5.44 14.80 -8.47
N GLN A 71 -5.01 15.59 -7.49
CA GLN A 71 -4.89 15.22 -6.09
C GLN A 71 -6.02 15.87 -5.34
N ASN A 72 -6.45 15.25 -4.25
CA ASN A 72 -7.57 15.72 -3.44
C ASN A 72 -7.13 16.90 -2.54
N PHE A 73 -6.71 18.01 -3.15
CA PHE A 73 -6.37 19.27 -2.51
C PHE A 73 -7.16 20.41 -3.17
N CYS A 74 -7.24 21.56 -2.51
CA CYS A 74 -7.88 22.76 -3.05
C CYS A 74 -6.90 23.94 -3.16
N ASP A 75 -7.31 25.00 -3.86
CA ASP A 75 -6.46 26.19 -4.09
C ASP A 75 -5.97 26.85 -2.78
N ALA A 76 -6.76 26.77 -1.71
CA ALA A 76 -6.41 27.32 -0.40
C ALA A 76 -5.28 26.55 0.31
N GLU A 77 -4.95 25.35 -0.16
CA GLU A 77 -3.95 24.48 0.45
C GLU A 77 -2.59 24.56 -0.28
N ILE A 78 -2.50 25.32 -1.38
CA ILE A 78 -1.25 25.49 -2.13
C ILE A 78 -0.16 26.09 -1.22
N GLY A 79 1.01 25.46 -1.22
CA GLY A 79 2.18 25.82 -0.41
C GLY A 79 2.24 25.14 0.96
N LEU A 80 1.18 24.45 1.39
CA LEU A 80 1.18 23.66 2.63
C LEU A 80 1.70 22.24 2.37
N ASN A 81 2.32 21.60 3.37
CA ASN A 81 2.74 20.20 3.25
C ASN A 81 1.52 19.27 3.05
N LYS A 82 1.64 18.31 2.13
CA LYS A 82 0.56 17.38 1.75
C LYS A 82 0.07 16.55 2.93
N ALA A 83 0.97 15.91 3.68
CA ALA A 83 0.60 15.05 4.81
C ALA A 83 -0.09 15.86 5.93
N GLN A 84 0.49 17.00 6.29
CA GLN A 84 -0.08 17.89 7.31
C GLN A 84 -1.45 18.43 6.92
N THR A 85 -1.62 18.82 5.65
CA THR A 85 -2.90 19.33 5.12
C THR A 85 -4.00 18.28 5.23
N LEU A 86 -3.75 17.06 4.74
CA LEU A 86 -4.74 15.98 4.81
C LEU A 86 -5.04 15.58 6.25
N ALA A 87 -4.02 15.51 7.12
CA ALA A 87 -4.17 15.19 8.52
C ALA A 87 -5.07 16.21 9.23
N LEU A 88 -4.80 17.51 9.08
CA LEU A 88 -5.63 18.56 9.67
C LEU A 88 -7.08 18.48 9.17
N ARG A 89 -7.25 18.41 7.85
CA ARG A 89 -8.59 18.43 7.22
C ARG A 89 -9.43 17.24 7.67
N TYR A 90 -8.86 16.05 7.65
CA TYR A 90 -9.61 14.83 7.98
C TYR A 90 -9.71 14.56 9.48
N SER A 91 -8.78 15.04 10.30
CA SER A 91 -8.95 15.01 11.76
C SER A 91 -10.16 15.84 12.17
N LEU A 92 -10.29 17.05 11.62
CA LEU A 92 -11.46 17.91 11.86
C LEU A 92 -12.75 17.34 11.27
N SER A 93 -12.70 16.74 10.07
CA SER A 93 -13.89 16.23 9.38
C SER A 93 -14.46 14.96 10.02
N TRP A 94 -13.59 14.06 10.51
CA TRP A 94 -14.00 12.73 10.97
C TRP A 94 -13.87 12.53 12.48
N GLY A 95 -13.22 13.45 13.19
CA GLY A 95 -12.94 13.33 14.63
C GLY A 95 -11.96 12.20 14.95
N VAL A 96 -11.00 11.95 14.06
CA VAL A 96 -9.94 10.93 14.24
C VAL A 96 -8.59 11.63 14.41
N GLU A 97 -7.70 11.07 15.23
CA GLU A 97 -6.34 11.59 15.36
C GLU A 97 -5.48 11.09 14.20
N ILE A 98 -4.80 12.00 13.51
CA ILE A 98 -3.89 11.69 12.39
C ILE A 98 -2.55 12.35 12.65
N ASN A 99 -1.51 11.52 12.79
CA ASN A 99 -0.13 11.98 12.88
C ASN A 99 0.40 12.29 11.48
N ALA A 100 0.90 13.50 11.26
CA ALA A 100 1.52 13.88 10.00
C ALA A 100 3.04 13.99 10.13
N LEU A 101 3.76 13.31 9.25
CA LEU A 101 5.22 13.37 9.14
C LEU A 101 5.59 14.03 7.80
N PRO A 102 6.00 15.31 7.80
CA PRO A 102 6.43 16.02 6.59
C PRO A 102 7.85 15.61 6.19
N ALA A 103 8.06 14.32 5.94
CA ALA A 103 9.36 13.72 5.69
C ALA A 103 9.25 12.51 4.74
N LEU A 104 10.39 12.04 4.25
CA LEU A 104 10.49 10.75 3.57
C LEU A 104 10.16 9.62 4.55
N PHE A 105 9.68 8.50 4.02
CA PHE A 105 9.44 7.30 4.84
C PHE A 105 10.77 6.72 5.35
N ASP A 106 10.86 6.62 6.67
CA ASP A 106 11.95 5.94 7.38
C ASP A 106 11.41 4.63 7.94
N SER A 107 12.11 3.51 7.70
CA SER A 107 11.69 2.20 8.19
C SER A 107 11.60 2.11 9.71
N GLN A 108 12.33 2.97 10.44
CA GLN A 108 12.34 3.00 11.89
C GLN A 108 10.99 3.37 12.50
N ILE A 109 10.12 4.08 11.77
CA ILE A 109 8.79 4.47 12.28
C ILE A 109 7.84 3.27 12.41
N VAL A 110 8.12 2.17 11.70
CA VAL A 110 7.34 0.92 11.73
C VAL A 110 8.02 -0.12 12.62
N ALA A 111 9.16 0.23 13.23
CA ALA A 111 9.94 -0.66 14.06
C ALA A 111 9.09 -1.31 15.17
N ARG A 112 9.54 -2.50 15.58
CA ARG A 112 8.85 -3.28 16.60
C ARG A 112 9.10 -2.65 17.98
N ASP A 113 8.04 -2.44 18.74
CA ASP A 113 8.17 -2.15 20.17
C ASP A 113 8.60 -3.44 20.89
N TYR A 114 9.90 -3.57 21.17
CA TYR A 114 10.46 -4.75 21.84
C TYR A 114 9.82 -5.01 23.22
N TYR A 115 9.37 -3.95 23.89
CA TYR A 115 8.84 -4.01 25.26
C TYR A 115 7.30 -4.04 25.33
N GLN A 116 6.59 -3.68 24.25
CA GLN A 116 5.14 -3.72 24.21
C GLN A 116 4.69 -4.94 23.41
N ARG A 117 4.39 -6.04 24.11
CA ARG A 117 3.71 -7.23 23.55
C ARG A 117 2.24 -6.97 23.23
N GLU A 118 1.91 -5.78 22.76
CA GLU A 118 0.55 -5.51 22.32
C GLU A 118 0.36 -6.11 20.93
N HIS A 119 -0.75 -6.82 20.75
CA HIS A 119 -1.10 -7.38 19.47
C HIS A 119 -1.53 -6.26 18.51
N LYS A 120 -0.55 -5.65 17.84
CA LYS A 120 -0.74 -4.54 16.91
C LYS A 120 -0.68 -5.07 15.47
N LEU A 121 -1.70 -4.77 14.67
CA LEU A 121 -1.67 -4.98 13.23
C LEU A 121 -1.11 -3.71 12.57
N LYS A 122 -0.03 -3.81 11.83
CA LYS A 122 0.62 -2.70 11.12
C LYS A 122 0.41 -2.85 9.62
N ILE A 123 -0.08 -1.80 8.99
CA ILE A 123 -0.37 -1.79 7.55
C ILE A 123 0.32 -0.57 6.94
N ILE A 124 1.36 -0.81 6.13
CA ILE A 124 1.98 0.21 5.29
C ILE A 124 1.19 0.28 3.98
N ILE A 125 0.67 1.46 3.66
CA ILE A 125 0.02 1.75 2.39
C ILE A 125 0.97 2.60 1.55
N GLY A 126 1.65 1.98 0.59
CA GLY A 126 2.55 2.65 -0.34
C GLY A 126 1.77 3.28 -1.48
N CYS A 127 1.61 4.59 -1.48
CA CYS A 127 1.05 5.42 -2.55
C CYS A 127 2.14 6.31 -3.18
N VAL A 128 3.33 5.72 -3.38
CA VAL A 128 4.54 6.38 -3.89
C VAL A 128 4.78 6.04 -5.36
N ASP A 129 5.44 6.93 -6.07
CA ASP A 129 5.75 6.77 -7.49
C ASP A 129 7.18 6.28 -7.75
N ASN A 130 8.11 6.53 -6.84
CA ASN A 130 9.53 6.23 -7.01
C ASN A 130 9.99 4.90 -6.37
N ALA A 131 11.06 4.35 -6.93
CA ALA A 131 11.65 3.09 -6.49
C ALA A 131 12.31 3.19 -5.11
N LEU A 132 12.95 4.33 -4.80
CA LEU A 132 13.64 4.54 -3.51
C LEU A 132 12.69 4.40 -2.32
N ALA A 133 11.51 5.00 -2.37
CA ALA A 133 10.51 4.85 -1.32
C ALA A 133 10.02 3.41 -1.17
N ARG A 134 9.84 2.67 -2.28
CA ARG A 134 9.49 1.24 -2.24
C ARG A 134 10.63 0.37 -1.67
N GLN A 135 11.89 0.74 -1.90
CA GLN A 135 13.05 0.11 -1.27
C GLN A 135 13.04 0.34 0.25
N SER A 136 12.74 1.55 0.73
CA SER A 136 12.61 1.83 2.17
C SER A 136 11.49 1.02 2.84
N ILE A 137 10.35 0.84 2.16
CA ILE A 137 9.26 -0.04 2.64
C ILE A 137 9.72 -1.51 2.68
N THR A 138 10.45 -1.96 1.65
CA THR A 138 11.06 -3.30 1.62
C THR A 138 12.03 -3.50 2.78
N HIS A 139 12.83 -2.48 3.09
CA HIS A 139 13.73 -2.50 4.24
C HIS A 139 12.99 -2.62 5.58
N ALA A 140 11.86 -1.93 5.74
CA ALA A 140 11.00 -2.07 6.92
C ALA A 140 10.47 -3.51 7.09
N LEU A 141 10.05 -4.16 6.00
CA LEU A 141 9.64 -5.57 6.03
C LEU A 141 10.80 -6.49 6.43
N SER A 142 11.99 -6.28 5.87
CA SER A 142 13.20 -7.06 6.18
C SER A 142 13.58 -6.93 7.66
N GLN A 143 13.62 -5.70 8.18
CA GLN A 143 13.87 -5.41 9.59
C GLN A 143 12.83 -6.05 10.52
N TYR A 144 11.56 -6.11 10.11
CA TYR A 144 10.51 -6.74 10.91
C TYR A 144 10.64 -8.27 10.94
N GLN A 145 11.00 -8.88 9.80
CA GLN A 145 11.09 -10.33 9.62
C GLN A 145 12.28 -10.98 10.33
N SER A 146 13.40 -10.28 10.49
CA SER A 146 14.60 -10.83 11.16
C SER A 146 14.35 -11.29 12.61
N TRP A 147 13.22 -10.89 13.20
CA TRP A 147 12.83 -11.22 14.57
C TRP A 147 11.64 -12.20 14.67
N HIS A 148 11.11 -12.69 13.55
CA HIS A 148 9.89 -13.52 13.51
C HIS A 148 10.20 -14.99 13.26
N THR A 149 9.42 -15.86 13.91
CA THR A 149 9.45 -17.29 13.64
C THR A 149 8.72 -17.61 12.33
N ARG A 150 9.16 -18.68 11.67
CA ARG A 150 8.63 -19.10 10.37
C ARG A 150 7.14 -19.40 10.40
N ASP A 151 6.62 -19.93 11.51
CA ASP A 151 5.27 -20.51 11.60
C ASP A 151 4.23 -19.61 12.30
N VAL A 152 4.48 -18.30 12.42
CA VAL A 152 3.55 -17.34 13.05
C VAL A 152 3.01 -16.35 12.00
N ALA A 153 1.73 -15.99 12.14
CA ALA A 153 1.11 -14.99 11.27
C ALA A 153 1.78 -13.63 11.42
N THR A 154 1.96 -12.95 10.29
CA THR A 154 2.61 -11.62 10.30
C THR A 154 1.68 -10.54 10.82
N GLU A 155 2.26 -9.63 11.57
CA GLU A 155 1.61 -8.42 12.06
C GLU A 155 1.85 -7.23 11.12
N LEU A 156 2.83 -7.31 10.21
CA LEU A 156 3.17 -6.24 9.27
C LEU A 156 2.77 -6.63 7.84
N TRP A 157 1.95 -5.79 7.22
CA TRP A 157 1.48 -5.91 5.85
C TRP A 157 1.82 -4.66 5.03
N TRP A 158 2.12 -4.86 3.75
CA TRP A 158 2.34 -3.80 2.78
C TRP A 158 1.30 -3.91 1.67
N LEU A 159 0.53 -2.85 1.49
CA LEU A 159 -0.36 -2.60 0.36
C LEU A 159 0.30 -1.57 -0.57
N ASP A 160 0.87 -1.98 -1.70
CA ASP A 160 1.40 -1.07 -2.72
C ASP A 160 0.29 -0.67 -3.69
N CYS A 161 0.23 0.63 -4.00
CA CYS A 161 -0.72 1.24 -4.92
C CYS A 161 0.04 2.01 -6.00
N GLY A 162 0.47 1.30 -7.03
CA GLY A 162 1.12 1.89 -8.20
C GLY A 162 0.09 2.31 -9.25
N ASN A 163 0.33 3.44 -9.92
CA ASN A 163 -0.44 3.79 -11.11
C ASN A 163 0.41 4.49 -12.17
N HIS A 164 -0.10 4.39 -13.39
CA HIS A 164 0.35 5.10 -14.57
C HIS A 164 -0.76 6.07 -15.02
N SER A 165 -0.71 6.52 -16.27
CA SER A 165 -1.66 7.47 -16.85
C SER A 165 -3.12 7.01 -16.78
N ASN A 166 -3.37 5.77 -17.19
CA ASN A 166 -4.71 5.17 -17.33
C ASN A 166 -4.84 3.78 -16.70
N SER A 167 -3.76 3.25 -16.16
CA SER A 167 -3.72 1.91 -15.58
C SER A 167 -3.06 1.95 -14.21
N GLY A 168 -3.22 0.88 -13.45
CA GLY A 168 -2.55 0.75 -12.16
C GLY A 168 -2.76 -0.60 -11.54
N GLN A 169 -2.15 -0.78 -10.39
CA GLN A 169 -2.12 -2.03 -9.67
C GLN A 169 -2.15 -1.82 -8.15
N VAL A 170 -2.89 -2.68 -7.48
CA VAL A 170 -2.90 -2.80 -6.02
C VAL A 170 -2.34 -4.17 -5.68
N LEU A 171 -1.26 -4.20 -4.91
CA LEU A 171 -0.54 -5.42 -4.53
C LEU A 171 -0.49 -5.51 -3.01
N ILE A 172 -0.85 -6.66 -2.44
CA ILE A 172 -0.70 -6.88 -1.00
C ILE A 172 0.31 -7.99 -0.72
N GLY A 173 1.15 -7.78 0.28
CA GLY A 173 2.13 -8.77 0.71
C GLY A 173 2.71 -8.48 2.09
N SER A 174 3.52 -9.40 2.59
CA SER A 174 4.05 -9.31 3.96
C SER A 174 5.39 -10.00 4.19
N HIS A 175 5.84 -10.89 3.29
CA HIS A 175 7.06 -11.67 3.49
C HIS A 175 8.01 -11.62 2.27
N LEU A 176 9.32 -11.55 2.54
CA LEU A 176 10.38 -11.46 1.52
C LEU A 176 11.04 -12.81 1.18
N SER A 177 10.47 -13.94 1.63
CA SER A 177 11.13 -15.25 1.44
C SER A 177 10.81 -15.82 0.08
N THR A 178 11.79 -16.40 -0.60
CA THR A 178 11.57 -17.13 -1.85
C THR A 178 11.31 -18.62 -1.62
N GLU A 179 10.89 -19.02 -0.41
CA GLU A 179 10.52 -20.39 -0.08
C GLU A 179 9.01 -20.53 0.03
N ILE A 180 8.39 -21.36 -0.81
CA ILE A 180 6.93 -21.53 -0.85
C ILE A 180 6.34 -21.93 0.51
N ASP A 181 7.06 -22.78 1.25
CA ASP A 181 6.66 -23.29 2.56
C ASP A 181 6.58 -22.21 3.65
N VAL A 182 7.08 -20.98 3.40
CA VAL A 182 6.94 -19.86 4.33
C VAL A 182 5.54 -19.25 4.30
N TYR A 183 4.83 -19.34 3.16
CA TYR A 183 3.53 -18.68 2.99
C TYR A 183 2.36 -19.42 3.66
N LYS A 184 2.58 -20.68 4.03
CA LYS A 184 1.72 -21.51 4.90
C LYS A 184 0.24 -21.40 4.53
N PHE A 185 -0.13 -22.21 3.54
CA PHE A 185 -1.52 -22.40 3.17
C PHE A 185 -2.15 -23.47 4.05
N HIS A 186 -3.20 -23.09 4.77
CA HIS A 186 -4.04 -23.98 5.54
C HIS A 186 -5.44 -24.04 4.92
N GLU A 187 -6.24 -25.01 5.33
CA GLU A 187 -7.63 -25.12 4.85
C GLU A 187 -8.41 -23.83 5.10
N LEU A 188 -8.16 -23.17 6.23
CA LEU A 188 -8.83 -21.95 6.67
C LEU A 188 -8.33 -20.67 5.99
N GLY A 189 -7.15 -20.67 5.37
CA GLY A 189 -6.54 -19.46 4.82
C GLY A 189 -5.01 -19.47 4.77
N CYS A 190 -4.41 -18.32 4.49
CA CYS A 190 -2.95 -18.11 4.50
C CYS A 190 -2.56 -17.03 5.53
N ILE A 191 -1.35 -17.10 6.06
CA ILE A 191 -0.90 -16.18 7.13
C ILE A 191 0.16 -15.17 6.67
N LYS A 192 0.72 -15.38 5.47
CA LYS A 192 1.80 -14.58 4.85
C LYS A 192 1.60 -14.57 3.34
N LEU A 193 2.03 -13.50 2.67
CA LEU A 193 2.01 -13.38 1.20
C LEU A 193 3.33 -12.78 0.68
N PRO A 194 3.76 -13.09 -0.55
CA PRO A 194 4.93 -12.45 -1.16
C PRO A 194 4.77 -10.94 -1.13
N ALA A 195 5.77 -10.22 -0.63
CA ALA A 195 5.76 -8.77 -0.64
C ALA A 195 5.60 -8.24 -2.08
N PRO A 196 4.99 -7.06 -2.28
CA PRO A 196 4.86 -6.42 -3.60
C PRO A 196 6.15 -6.43 -4.45
N CYS A 197 7.32 -6.25 -3.84
CA CYS A 197 8.61 -6.30 -4.53
C CYS A 197 9.03 -7.70 -5.03
N LEU A 198 8.47 -8.78 -4.50
CA LEU A 198 8.62 -10.13 -5.07
C LEU A 198 7.63 -10.36 -6.21
N GLN A 199 6.42 -9.77 -6.11
CA GLN A 199 5.39 -9.88 -7.15
C GLN A 199 5.78 -9.12 -8.42
N HIS A 200 6.36 -7.93 -8.25
CA HIS A 200 6.83 -7.03 -9.31
C HIS A 200 8.21 -6.46 -8.95
N PRO A 201 9.30 -7.17 -9.28
CA PRO A 201 10.67 -6.76 -8.97
C PRO A 201 11.11 -5.44 -9.56
N GLU A 202 10.55 -5.06 -10.71
CA GLU A 202 10.80 -3.80 -11.39
C GLU A 202 10.35 -2.58 -10.58
N LEU A 203 9.47 -2.75 -9.58
CA LEU A 203 9.08 -1.68 -8.66
C LEU A 203 10.26 -1.10 -7.86
N LEU A 204 11.33 -1.88 -7.68
CA LEU A 204 12.53 -1.45 -6.97
C LEU A 204 13.61 -0.86 -7.88
N LYS A 205 13.36 -0.82 -9.19
CA LYS A 205 14.29 -0.26 -10.17
C LYS A 205 13.85 1.17 -10.51
N PRO A 206 14.73 2.18 -10.36
CA PRO A 206 14.42 3.54 -10.78
C PRO A 206 14.03 3.57 -12.25
N LYS A 207 12.95 4.26 -12.57
CA LYS A 207 12.57 4.52 -13.97
C LYS A 207 13.49 5.57 -14.59
N PRO A 208 13.58 5.67 -15.93
CA PRO A 208 14.37 6.71 -16.58
C PRO A 208 13.99 8.12 -16.10
N GLU A 209 12.69 8.40 -15.89
CA GLU A 209 12.23 9.68 -15.35
C GLU A 209 12.69 9.99 -13.92
N GLU A 210 13.11 8.98 -13.14
CA GLU A 210 13.66 9.17 -11.78
C GLU A 210 15.17 9.46 -11.80
N LEU A 211 15.83 9.24 -12.94
CA LEU A 211 17.28 9.40 -13.10
C LEU A 211 17.66 10.72 -13.80
N ASP A 212 16.71 11.37 -14.46
CA ASP A 212 16.91 12.66 -15.11
C ASP A 212 16.67 13.82 -14.15
N ASP A 213 17.75 14.50 -13.74
CA ASP A 213 17.75 15.70 -12.88
C ASP A 213 17.23 16.98 -13.58
N ASN A 214 16.72 16.90 -14.82
CA ASN A 214 16.54 18.06 -15.67
C ASN A 214 15.10 18.60 -15.75
N THR A 215 14.91 19.77 -15.13
CA THR A 215 14.18 20.97 -15.61
C THR A 215 13.27 20.82 -16.84
N VAL A 216 12.22 20.01 -16.72
CA VAL A 216 11.20 19.93 -17.75
C VAL A 216 10.30 21.17 -17.70
N SER A 217 10.01 21.81 -18.85
CA SER A 217 9.18 23.01 -18.89
C SER A 217 7.75 22.73 -18.40
N CYS A 218 7.05 23.72 -17.84
CA CYS A 218 5.68 23.54 -17.32
C CYS A 218 4.69 22.89 -18.31
N ALA A 219 4.92 23.04 -19.62
CA ALA A 219 4.11 22.44 -20.68
C ALA A 219 4.44 20.96 -20.90
N GLU A 220 5.72 20.59 -20.86
CA GLU A 220 6.16 19.19 -20.95
C GLU A 220 5.87 18.42 -19.65
N LEU A 221 5.90 19.06 -18.48
CA LEU A 221 5.46 18.47 -17.21
C LEU A 221 3.96 18.15 -17.18
N ALA A 222 3.15 18.89 -17.94
CA ALA A 222 1.72 18.62 -18.12
C ALA A 222 1.47 17.44 -19.08
N LEU A 223 2.33 17.27 -20.08
CA LEU A 223 2.33 16.13 -21.00
C LEU A 223 2.95 14.86 -20.38
N LEU A 224 3.91 14.97 -19.46
CA LEU A 224 4.48 13.86 -18.72
C LEU A 224 3.57 13.40 -17.57
N ASN A 225 2.81 14.32 -16.96
CA ASN A 225 1.75 14.00 -15.98
C ASN A 225 0.44 13.56 -16.65
N THR A 226 0.50 12.55 -17.51
CA THR A 226 -0.65 11.97 -18.21
C THR A 226 -1.59 11.17 -17.31
N GLN A 227 -1.56 11.31 -15.98
CA GLN A 227 -2.58 10.73 -15.11
C GLN A 227 -3.94 11.36 -15.41
N THR A 228 -4.90 10.52 -15.79
CA THR A 228 -6.28 10.98 -15.94
C THR A 228 -6.85 11.40 -14.60
N LEU A 229 -7.82 12.33 -14.62
CA LEU A 229 -8.43 12.88 -13.41
C LEU A 229 -9.04 11.80 -12.50
N SER A 230 -9.47 10.67 -13.07
CA SER A 230 -10.18 9.59 -12.36
C SER A 230 -9.30 8.43 -11.93
N ILE A 231 -8.05 8.27 -12.41
CA ILE A 231 -7.22 7.10 -12.08
C ILE A 231 -6.90 7.04 -10.59
N ASN A 232 -6.53 8.16 -9.99
CA ASN A 232 -6.22 8.23 -8.56
C ASN A 232 -7.43 7.86 -7.69
N GLN A 233 -8.64 8.25 -8.11
CA GLN A 233 -9.88 7.88 -7.41
C GLN A 233 -10.19 6.38 -7.54
N ARG A 234 -10.04 5.81 -8.74
CA ARG A 234 -10.26 4.37 -8.97
C ARG A 234 -9.26 3.53 -8.18
N MET A 235 -7.99 3.92 -8.17
CA MET A 235 -6.94 3.29 -7.36
C MET A 235 -7.24 3.39 -5.86
N ALA A 236 -7.64 4.57 -5.38
CA ALA A 236 -8.00 4.77 -3.98
C ALA A 236 -9.21 3.92 -3.57
N ALA A 237 -10.21 3.76 -4.44
CA ALA A 237 -11.35 2.90 -4.18
C ALA A 237 -10.95 1.42 -4.08
N GLU A 238 -10.09 0.93 -4.99
CA GLU A 238 -9.60 -0.45 -4.94
C GLU A 238 -8.74 -0.69 -3.69
N ALA A 239 -7.83 0.23 -3.36
CA ALA A 239 -7.03 0.15 -2.14
C ALA A 239 -7.88 0.14 -0.87
N ALA A 240 -8.91 0.99 -0.79
CA ALA A 240 -9.86 0.98 0.32
C ALA A 240 -10.62 -0.36 0.42
N SER A 241 -11.01 -0.95 -0.71
CA SER A 241 -11.64 -2.27 -0.77
C SER A 241 -10.73 -3.37 -0.22
N TYR A 242 -9.43 -3.33 -0.56
CA TYR A 242 -8.42 -4.24 0.00
C TYR A 242 -8.31 -4.07 1.52
N LEU A 243 -8.17 -2.84 2.01
CA LEU A 243 -8.03 -2.56 3.44
C LEU A 243 -9.25 -3.02 4.24
N VAL A 244 -10.48 -2.73 3.76
CA VAL A 244 -11.72 -3.19 4.40
C VAL A 244 -11.76 -4.71 4.47
N GLN A 245 -11.51 -5.39 3.35
CA GLN A 245 -11.54 -6.86 3.30
C GLN A 245 -10.44 -7.49 4.17
N LEU A 246 -9.26 -6.85 4.27
CA LEU A 246 -8.17 -7.30 5.12
C LEU A 246 -8.58 -7.27 6.59
N VAL A 247 -9.07 -6.12 7.08
CA VAL A 247 -9.36 -5.95 8.52
C VAL A 247 -10.55 -6.79 8.99
N ILE A 248 -11.50 -7.10 8.10
CA ILE A 248 -12.62 -8.03 8.40
C ILE A 248 -12.27 -9.52 8.17
N GLY A 249 -11.05 -9.84 7.73
CA GLY A 249 -10.59 -11.22 7.52
C GLY A 249 -11.18 -11.93 6.30
N LYS A 250 -11.57 -11.17 5.25
CA LYS A 250 -12.18 -11.72 4.02
C LYS A 250 -11.34 -11.49 2.76
N LEU A 251 -10.18 -10.84 2.86
CA LEU A 251 -9.35 -10.57 1.69
C LEU A 251 -8.77 -11.86 1.13
N ASN A 252 -9.15 -12.18 -0.10
CA ASN A 252 -8.73 -13.36 -0.85
C ASN A 252 -8.00 -13.01 -2.17
N ARG A 253 -7.69 -11.73 -2.38
CA ARG A 253 -7.01 -11.22 -3.57
C ARG A 253 -5.57 -10.82 -3.24
N LEU A 254 -4.64 -11.27 -4.07
CA LEU A 254 -3.20 -11.00 -3.96
C LEU A 254 -2.84 -9.70 -4.68
N ALA A 255 -3.39 -9.51 -5.88
CA ALA A 255 -3.14 -8.36 -6.73
C ALA A 255 -4.40 -8.02 -7.53
N THR A 256 -4.63 -6.74 -7.81
CA THR A 256 -5.62 -6.27 -8.79
C THR A 256 -4.92 -5.33 -9.76
N TYR A 257 -5.18 -5.52 -11.06
CA TYR A 257 -4.74 -4.63 -12.14
C TYR A 257 -5.97 -4.01 -12.77
N LEU A 258 -5.87 -2.73 -13.09
CA LEU A 258 -6.96 -1.99 -13.73
C LEU A 258 -6.44 -1.17 -14.90
N ASP A 259 -7.32 -0.98 -15.88
CA ASP A 259 -7.12 -0.10 -17.02
C ASP A 259 -8.42 0.65 -17.30
N LEU A 260 -8.36 1.98 -17.30
CA LEU A 260 -9.52 2.85 -17.47
C LEU A 260 -10.01 2.88 -18.91
N ASN A 261 -9.11 2.77 -19.88
CA ASN A 261 -9.46 2.89 -21.30
C ASN A 261 -10.32 1.71 -21.76
N SER A 262 -9.93 0.50 -21.38
CA SER A 262 -10.70 -0.72 -21.61
C SER A 262 -11.82 -0.95 -20.58
N GLY A 263 -11.74 -0.26 -19.43
CA GLY A 263 -12.60 -0.50 -18.26
C GLY A 263 -12.24 -1.76 -17.48
N PHE A 264 -11.25 -2.52 -17.94
CA PHE A 264 -10.87 -3.82 -17.43
C PHE A 264 -10.34 -3.72 -15.99
N ALA A 265 -10.74 -4.68 -15.15
CA ALA A 265 -10.18 -4.89 -13.84
C ALA A 265 -10.09 -6.40 -13.59
N THR A 266 -8.87 -6.88 -13.33
CA THR A 266 -8.62 -8.31 -13.07
C THR A 266 -7.83 -8.48 -11.81
N SER A 267 -8.10 -9.56 -11.09
CA SER A 267 -7.42 -9.87 -9.85
C SER A 267 -6.75 -11.23 -9.90
N THR A 268 -5.54 -11.29 -9.38
CA THR A 268 -4.89 -12.54 -9.01
C THR A 268 -5.38 -12.93 -7.62
N PHE A 269 -6.04 -14.08 -7.50
CA PHE A 269 -6.50 -14.60 -6.21
C PHE A 269 -5.37 -15.27 -5.44
N ILE A 270 -5.49 -15.26 -4.11
CA ILE A 270 -4.55 -15.92 -3.21
C ILE A 270 -4.73 -17.44 -3.34
N THR A 271 -3.82 -18.09 -4.06
CA THR A 271 -3.77 -19.54 -4.25
C THR A 271 -2.33 -20.02 -4.14
N GLU A 272 -2.12 -21.29 -3.78
CA GLU A 272 -0.78 -21.89 -3.76
C GLU A 272 -0.11 -21.77 -5.14
N GLU A 273 -0.87 -22.00 -6.21
CA GLU A 273 -0.37 -21.88 -7.59
C GLU A 273 0.07 -20.45 -7.94
N ALA A 274 -0.71 -19.44 -7.56
CA ALA A 274 -0.35 -18.04 -7.81
C ALA A 274 0.95 -17.66 -7.09
N ILE A 275 1.10 -18.07 -5.82
CA ILE A 275 2.32 -17.81 -5.04
C ILE A 275 3.51 -18.61 -5.60
N ALA A 276 3.30 -19.86 -6.00
CA ALA A 276 4.32 -20.69 -6.62
C ALA A 276 4.80 -20.17 -7.97
N LYS A 277 4.03 -19.30 -8.66
CA LYS A 277 4.50 -18.60 -9.87
C LYS A 277 5.39 -17.39 -9.55
N ILE A 278 5.17 -16.72 -8.41
CA ILE A 278 5.92 -15.52 -8.01
C ILE A 278 7.30 -15.88 -7.42
N VAL A 279 7.33 -16.93 -6.61
CA VAL A 279 8.45 -17.25 -5.72
C VAL A 279 9.72 -17.77 -6.44
N PRO A 280 9.63 -18.66 -7.46
CA PRO A 280 10.80 -19.15 -8.19
C PRO A 280 11.54 -18.06 -8.96
N ASP A 281 10.81 -17.09 -9.52
CA ASP A 281 11.36 -15.98 -10.31
C ASP A 281 12.07 -14.92 -9.44
N ALA A 282 11.86 -14.98 -8.12
CA ALA A 282 12.47 -14.05 -7.17
C ALA A 282 13.83 -14.50 -6.61
N LYS A 283 14.32 -15.70 -6.95
CA LYS A 283 15.60 -16.23 -6.42
C LYS A 283 16.82 -15.35 -6.73
N ASP A 284 16.78 -14.58 -7.82
CA ASP A 284 17.86 -13.68 -8.21
C ASP A 284 17.84 -12.33 -7.46
N LEU A 285 16.78 -12.02 -6.71
CA LEU A 285 16.57 -10.73 -6.03
C LEU A 285 17.01 -10.71 -4.57
N ALA A 286 17.29 -11.86 -3.96
CA ALA A 286 17.73 -11.98 -2.56
C ALA A 286 19.15 -11.42 -2.27
N LYS A 287 19.66 -10.56 -3.16
CA LYS A 287 20.98 -9.91 -3.08
C LYS A 287 20.92 -8.37 -3.03
N ILE A 288 19.72 -7.78 -2.97
CA ILE A 288 19.50 -6.34 -2.74
C ILE A 288 19.24 -6.12 -1.25
#